data_AF-A0A2V1C3K1-F1
#
_entry.id   AF-A0A2V1C3K1-F1
#
_cell.length_a   1.000
_cell.length_b   1.000
_cell.length_c   1.000
_cell.angle_alpha   90.00
_cell.angle_beta   90.00
_cell.angle_gamma   90.00
#
_symmetry.space_group_name_H-M   'P 1'
#
loop_
_entity.id
_entity.type
_entity.pdbx_description
1 polymer ?
#
loop_
_entity_poly.entity_id
_entity_poly.type
_entity_poly.pdbx_seq_one_letter_code
_entity_poly.pdbx_strand_id
1 'polypeptide(L)'
;MENEKPATARQPIWIPIVHVVQVFLSVIILGLSGYLIHGKYFDTLGYDIFTSLLTWIVVAYLLITAFISSLHKLSHPLIVIAANALLVIFWLAAMGATAHLRSTFKYNVNIYGCYDDGSSVDSTTCLVGRDGLEKRAAVATKTGLAIMSSIAGLSALVM
;
A
#
# COMPACT_ATOMS: atom_id res chain seq x y z
N MET A 1 27.41 43.35 -18.25
CA MET A 1 25.94 43.31 -18.39
C MET A 1 25.62 41.95 -18.97
N GLU A 2 24.97 40.98 -18.37
CA GLU A 2 24.44 40.71 -17.04
C GLU A 2 24.80 39.24 -16.76
N ASN A 3 25.17 38.94 -15.51
CA ASN A 3 25.35 37.57 -15.05
C ASN A 3 23.95 36.94 -14.97
N GLU A 4 23.51 36.22 -15.99
CA GLU A 4 22.38 35.30 -15.88
C GLU A 4 22.80 34.16 -14.95
N LYS A 5 22.69 34.43 -13.65
CA LYS A 5 22.68 33.41 -12.61
C LYS A 5 21.57 32.44 -13.02
N PRO A 6 21.85 31.16 -13.36
CA PRO A 6 20.77 30.24 -13.68
C PRO A 6 19.87 30.22 -12.47
N ALA A 7 18.63 30.69 -12.63
CA ALA A 7 17.63 30.60 -11.60
C ALA A 7 17.53 29.10 -11.28
N THR A 8 18.17 28.68 -10.19
CA THR A 8 17.95 27.36 -9.62
C THR A 8 16.48 27.35 -9.30
N ALA A 9 15.69 26.74 -10.20
CA ALA A 9 14.25 26.62 -10.07
C ALA A 9 14.00 25.80 -8.82
N ARG A 10 13.92 26.50 -7.69
CA ARG A 10 13.69 25.91 -6.39
C ARG A 10 12.31 25.28 -6.49
N GLN A 11 12.28 23.96 -6.44
CA GLN A 11 11.03 23.22 -6.40
C GLN A 11 10.10 23.82 -5.33
N PRO A 12 8.82 24.03 -5.65
CA PRO A 12 7.91 24.64 -4.72
C PRO A 12 7.74 23.75 -3.49
N ILE A 13 7.65 24.38 -2.31
CA ILE A 13 7.75 23.70 -1.01
C ILE A 13 6.65 22.67 -0.77
N TRP A 14 5.54 22.74 -1.52
CA TRP A 14 4.43 21.79 -1.41
C TRP A 14 4.76 20.41 -1.98
N ILE A 15 5.66 20.29 -2.97
CA ILE A 15 6.04 19.01 -3.59
C ILE A 15 6.64 18.03 -2.56
N PRO A 16 7.69 18.40 -1.79
CA PRO A 16 8.24 17.49 -0.80
C PRO A 16 7.24 17.18 0.33
N ILE A 17 6.33 18.11 0.67
CA ILE A 17 5.28 17.86 1.67
C ILE A 17 4.34 16.74 1.19
N VAL A 18 3.89 16.77 -0.07
CA VAL A 18 3.04 15.72 -0.65
C VAL A 18 3.74 14.37 -0.60
N HIS A 19 5.01 14.29 -0.95
CA HIS A 19 5.76 13.03 -0.88
C HIS A 19 5.94 12.49 0.54
N VAL A 20 6.08 13.37 1.55
CA VAL A 20 6.13 12.95 2.95
C VAL A 20 4.78 12.38 3.40
N VAL A 21 3.67 13.01 3.00
CA VAL A 21 2.32 12.47 3.25
C VAL A 21 2.13 11.13 2.55
N GLN A 22 2.62 11.01 1.31
CA GLN A 22 2.58 9.77 0.53
C GLN A 22 3.30 8.62 1.24
N VAL A 23 4.51 8.86 1.76
CA VAL A 23 5.25 7.88 2.56
C VAL A 23 4.51 7.55 3.86
N PHE A 24 3.99 8.55 4.56
CA PHE A 24 3.24 8.33 5.81
C PHE A 24 2.02 7.41 5.60
N LEU A 25 1.22 7.70 4.58
CA LEU A 25 0.05 6.87 4.23
C LEU A 25 0.47 5.45 3.79
N SER A 26 1.57 5.30 3.06
CA SER A 26 2.09 3.98 2.68
C SER A 26 2.53 3.15 3.89
N VAL A 27 3.06 3.78 4.95
CA VAL A 27 3.39 3.10 6.22
C VAL A 27 2.13 2.59 6.91
N ILE A 28 1.05 3.38 6.91
CA ILE A 28 -0.24 2.95 7.47
C ILE A 28 -0.76 1.72 6.71
N ILE A 29 -0.73 1.75 5.38
CA ILE A 29 -1.16 0.62 4.54
C ILE A 29 -0.31 -0.62 4.82
N LEU A 30 1.02 -0.48 4.88
CA LEU A 30 1.93 -1.58 5.23
C LEU A 30 1.60 -2.19 6.60
N GLY A 31 1.32 -1.38 7.62
CA GLY A 31 0.93 -1.85 8.94
C GLY A 31 -0.42 -2.58 8.95
N LEU A 32 -1.41 -2.04 8.23
CA LEU A 32 -2.73 -2.66 8.08
C LEU A 32 -2.65 -4.00 7.32
N SER A 33 -1.84 -4.06 6.27
CA SER A 33 -1.57 -5.29 5.52
C SER A 33 -0.84 -6.32 6.37
N GLY A 34 0.15 -5.91 7.17
CA GLY A 34 0.83 -6.78 8.13
C GLY A 34 -0.11 -7.39 9.17
N TYR A 35 -1.05 -6.60 9.70
CA TYR A 35 -2.07 -7.08 10.63
C TYR A 35 -2.97 -8.16 10.00
N LEU A 36 -3.38 -7.98 8.73
CA LEU A 36 -4.20 -8.97 8.04
C LEU A 36 -3.43 -10.26 7.71
N ILE A 37 -2.15 -10.16 7.33
CA ILE A 37 -1.31 -11.31 7.00
C ILE A 37 -1.09 -12.24 8.19
N HIS A 38 -1.06 -11.70 9.42
CA HIS A 38 -0.95 -12.53 10.62
C HIS A 38 -2.10 -13.53 10.74
N GLY A 39 -3.32 -13.13 10.34
CA GLY A 39 -4.46 -14.05 10.30
C GLY A 39 -4.41 -14.95 9.07
N LYS A 40 -4.40 -14.33 7.89
CA LYS A 40 -4.35 -15.03 6.62
C LYS A 40 -3.58 -14.23 5.57
N TYR A 41 -2.64 -14.89 4.90
CA TYR A 41 -1.97 -14.31 3.74
C TYR A 41 -2.90 -14.29 2.50
N PHE A 42 -2.98 -13.13 1.86
CA PHE A 42 -3.57 -12.95 0.53
C PHE A 42 -2.52 -12.28 -0.36
N ASP A 43 -2.39 -12.72 -1.61
CA ASP A 43 -1.45 -12.14 -2.57
C ASP A 43 -1.68 -10.62 -2.75
N THR A 44 -2.92 -10.18 -2.56
CA THR A 44 -3.34 -8.78 -2.56
C THR A 44 -2.60 -7.95 -1.51
N LEU A 45 -2.42 -8.49 -0.30
CA LEU A 45 -1.73 -7.81 0.79
C LEU A 45 -0.22 -7.79 0.55
N GLY A 46 0.31 -8.85 -0.07
CA GLY A 46 1.68 -8.87 -0.55
C GLY A 46 1.95 -7.78 -1.60
N TYR A 47 0.99 -7.56 -2.51
CA TYR A 47 1.06 -6.47 -3.49
C TYR A 47 1.03 -5.08 -2.85
N ASP A 48 0.21 -4.87 -1.81
CA ASP A 48 0.19 -3.60 -1.06
C ASP A 48 1.52 -3.31 -0.36
N ILE A 49 2.14 -4.34 0.22
CA ILE A 49 3.47 -4.23 0.85
C ILE A 49 4.52 -3.88 -0.20
N PHE A 50 4.53 -4.60 -1.32
CA PHE A 50 5.45 -4.32 -2.42
C PHE A 50 5.31 -2.87 -2.91
N THR A 51 4.07 -2.43 -3.13
CA THR A 51 3.75 -1.07 -3.60
C THR A 51 4.19 0.00 -2.58
N SER A 52 4.05 -0.28 -1.29
CA SER A 52 4.53 0.59 -0.21
C SER A 52 6.04 0.73 -0.23
N LEU A 53 6.78 -0.37 -0.35
CA LEU A 53 8.25 -0.34 -0.45
C LEU A 53 8.74 0.37 -1.72
N LEU A 54 8.07 0.11 -2.85
CA LEU A 54 8.36 0.80 -4.10
C LEU A 54 8.16 2.32 -3.99
N THR A 55 7.11 2.74 -3.27
CA THR A 55 6.84 4.17 -2.98
C THR A 55 8.00 4.79 -2.23
N TRP A 56 8.58 4.10 -1.23
CA TRP A 56 9.73 4.62 -0.48
C TRP A 56 10.96 4.77 -1.38
N ILE A 57 11.22 3.82 -2.27
CA ILE A 57 12.34 3.88 -3.21
C ILE A 57 12.18 5.06 -4.18
N VAL A 58 10.98 5.22 -4.76
CA VAL A 58 10.69 6.29 -5.71
C VAL A 58 10.74 7.66 -5.03
N VAL A 59 10.11 7.82 -3.86
CA VAL A 59 10.14 9.07 -3.10
C VAL A 59 11.57 9.41 -2.66
N ALA A 60 12.35 8.43 -2.20
CA ALA A 60 13.75 8.66 -1.87
C ALA A 60 14.54 9.15 -3.09
N TYR A 61 14.36 8.53 -4.26
CA TYR A 61 14.98 8.99 -5.51
C TYR A 61 14.56 10.44 -5.85
N LEU A 62 13.27 10.77 -5.76
CA LEU A 62 12.75 12.10 -6.06
C LEU A 62 13.34 13.15 -5.10
N LEU A 63 13.39 12.86 -3.79
CA LEU A 63 13.93 13.79 -2.79
C LEU A 63 15.46 13.93 -2.90
N ILE A 64 16.20 12.82 -3.11
CA ILE A 64 17.67 12.85 -3.25
C ILE A 64 18.07 13.68 -4.47
N THR A 65 17.43 13.45 -5.61
CA THR A 65 17.71 14.21 -6.84
C THR A 65 17.29 15.68 -6.74
N ALA A 66 16.29 15.98 -5.92
CA ALA A 66 15.81 17.31 -5.60
C ALA A 66 16.72 18.12 -4.66
N PHE A 67 17.29 17.49 -3.64
CA PHE A 67 18.09 18.19 -2.62
C PHE A 67 19.60 18.21 -2.92
N ILE A 68 20.10 17.25 -3.71
CA ILE A 68 21.53 17.13 -4.00
C ILE A 68 21.81 17.64 -5.42
N SER A 69 22.33 18.87 -5.50
CA SER A 69 22.72 19.53 -6.76
C SER A 69 23.69 18.71 -7.62
N SER A 70 24.48 17.83 -7.01
CA SER A 70 25.42 16.94 -7.72
C SER A 70 24.75 15.84 -8.55
N LEU A 71 23.47 15.54 -8.29
CA LEU A 71 22.70 14.47 -8.95
C LEU A 71 21.63 15.00 -9.92
N HIS A 72 21.59 16.31 -10.18
CA HIS A 72 20.64 16.93 -11.12
C HIS A 72 20.72 16.38 -12.56
N LYS A 73 21.84 15.79 -12.98
CA LYS A 73 21.91 15.10 -14.29
C LYS A 73 20.95 13.90 -14.36
N LEU A 74 20.59 13.33 -13.23
CA LEU A 74 19.67 12.19 -13.12
C LEU A 74 18.20 12.64 -13.01
N SER A 75 17.92 13.92 -12.74
CA SER A 75 16.56 14.46 -12.60
C SER A 75 15.99 14.91 -13.94
N HIS A 76 16.06 14.06 -14.96
CA HIS A 76 15.43 14.38 -16.23
C HIS A 76 13.91 14.44 -16.04
N PRO A 77 13.20 15.48 -16.53
CA PRO A 77 11.76 15.64 -16.28
C PRO A 77 10.92 14.43 -16.68
N LEU A 78 11.30 13.75 -17.77
CA LEU A 78 10.66 12.51 -18.21
C LEU A 78 10.78 11.37 -17.18
N ILE A 79 11.90 11.26 -16.48
CA ILE A 79 12.08 10.22 -15.46
C ILE A 79 11.22 10.52 -14.23
N VAL A 80 11.15 11.80 -13.83
CA VAL A 80 10.30 12.23 -12.71
C VAL A 80 8.83 11.97 -13.03
N ILE A 81 8.36 12.31 -14.23
CA ILE A 81 6.98 12.06 -14.66
C ILE A 81 6.71 10.55 -14.73
N ALA A 82 7.63 9.78 -15.32
CA ALA A 82 7.49 8.33 -15.42
C ALA A 82 7.43 7.65 -14.05
N ALA A 83 8.25 8.08 -13.10
CA ALA A 83 8.27 7.53 -11.74
C ALA A 83 6.95 7.81 -10.99
N ASN A 84 6.41 9.03 -11.11
CA ASN A 84 5.11 9.36 -10.53
C ASN A 84 3.96 8.60 -11.21
N ALA A 85 3.94 8.54 -12.54
CA ALA A 85 2.93 7.78 -13.29
C ALA A 85 2.97 6.28 -12.94
N LEU A 86 4.16 5.73 -12.73
CA LEU A 86 4.32 4.36 -12.28
C LEU A 86 3.72 4.15 -10.88
N LEU A 87 3.96 5.04 -9.91
CA LEU A 87 3.33 4.93 -8.60
C LEU A 87 1.80 5.00 -8.69
N VAL A 88 1.24 5.89 -9.50
CA VAL A 88 -0.21 5.99 -9.71
C VAL A 88 -0.78 4.67 -10.23
N ILE A 89 -0.13 4.03 -11.22
CA ILE A 89 -0.57 2.75 -11.77
C ILE A 89 -0.57 1.66 -10.70
N PHE A 90 0.50 1.59 -9.89
CA PHE A 90 0.61 0.57 -8.84
C PHE A 90 -0.41 0.78 -7.72
N TRP A 91 -0.61 2.01 -7.25
CA TRP A 91 -1.63 2.32 -6.25
C TRP A 91 -3.06 2.09 -6.77
N LEU A 92 -3.30 2.30 -8.07
CA LEU A 92 -4.60 2.03 -8.69
C LEU A 92 -4.89 0.54 -8.82
N ALA A 93 -3.88 -0.24 -9.17
CA ALA A 93 -3.96 -1.69 -9.11
C ALA A 93 -4.18 -2.20 -7.66
N ALA A 94 -3.49 -1.60 -6.68
CA ALA A 94 -3.63 -1.95 -5.26
C ALA A 94 -5.06 -1.69 -4.75
N MET A 95 -5.61 -0.51 -5.06
CA MET A 95 -7.00 -0.16 -4.77
C MET A 95 -7.97 -1.18 -5.39
N GLY A 96 -7.82 -1.48 -6.68
CA GLY A 96 -8.71 -2.41 -7.38
C GLY A 96 -8.64 -3.83 -6.82
N ALA A 97 -7.44 -4.31 -6.51
CA ALA A 97 -7.21 -5.65 -5.99
C ALA A 97 -7.79 -5.80 -4.57
N THR A 98 -7.57 -4.82 -3.69
CA THR A 98 -8.10 -4.82 -2.31
C THR A 98 -9.62 -4.65 -2.26
N ALA A 99 -10.18 -3.82 -3.14
CA ALA A 99 -11.63 -3.70 -3.32
C ALA A 99 -12.25 -5.03 -3.81
N HIS A 100 -11.60 -5.70 -4.76
CA HIS A 100 -12.04 -7.02 -5.21
C HIS A 100 -11.99 -8.04 -4.08
N LEU A 101 -10.88 -8.12 -3.33
CA LEU A 101 -10.74 -9.00 -2.17
C LEU A 101 -11.87 -8.76 -1.16
N ARG A 102 -12.16 -7.50 -0.82
CA ARG A 102 -13.26 -7.15 0.08
C ARG A 102 -14.62 -7.61 -0.44
N SER A 103 -14.84 -7.59 -1.76
CA SER A 103 -16.09 -8.01 -2.40
C SER A 103 -16.32 -9.53 -2.41
N THR A 104 -15.26 -10.33 -2.22
CA THR A 104 -15.38 -11.81 -2.16
C THR A 104 -16.11 -12.28 -0.89
N PHE A 105 -16.05 -11.50 0.20
CA PHE A 105 -16.72 -11.79 1.47
C PHE A 105 -18.20 -11.35 1.46
N LYS A 106 -19.03 -12.08 0.69
CA LYS A 106 -20.47 -11.78 0.52
C LYS A 106 -21.38 -12.38 1.58
N TYR A 107 -21.01 -13.55 2.09
CA TYR A 107 -21.87 -14.35 2.96
C TYR A 107 -21.49 -14.16 4.42
N ASN A 108 -22.48 -13.83 5.26
CA ASN A 108 -22.29 -13.81 6.70
C ASN A 108 -22.12 -15.24 7.22
N VAL A 109 -21.15 -15.43 8.12
CA VAL A 109 -20.81 -16.74 8.68
C VAL A 109 -20.71 -16.61 10.20
N ASN A 110 -21.32 -17.56 10.92
CA ASN A 110 -21.15 -17.67 12.36
C ASN A 110 -19.88 -18.46 12.67
N ILE A 111 -19.00 -17.85 13.46
CA ILE A 111 -17.70 -18.39 13.84
C ILE A 111 -17.85 -19.01 15.22
N TYR A 112 -17.58 -20.31 15.34
CA TYR A 112 -17.69 -21.03 16.61
C TYR A 112 -16.37 -21.04 17.40
N GLY A 113 -15.25 -20.97 16.68
CA GLY A 113 -13.91 -20.87 17.26
C GLY A 113 -12.87 -20.71 16.17
N CYS A 114 -11.81 -19.96 16.47
CA CYS A 114 -10.61 -19.88 15.64
C CYS A 114 -9.44 -20.42 16.44
N TYR A 115 -8.67 -21.30 15.82
CA TYR A 115 -7.48 -21.92 16.39
C TYR A 115 -6.29 -21.47 15.56
N ASP A 116 -5.28 -20.95 16.25
CA ASP A 116 -3.99 -20.60 15.69
C ASP A 116 -2.99 -21.64 16.22
N ASP A 117 -2.40 -22.40 15.31
CA ASP A 117 -1.38 -23.40 15.67
C ASP A 117 0.04 -22.80 15.73
N GLY A 118 0.20 -21.52 15.40
CA GLY A 118 1.45 -20.76 15.46
C GLY A 118 2.57 -21.29 14.55
N SER A 119 2.27 -22.23 13.66
CA SER A 119 3.28 -22.95 12.88
C SER A 119 3.80 -22.17 11.68
N SER A 120 3.01 -21.22 11.14
CA SER A 120 3.37 -20.39 9.99
C SER A 120 2.58 -19.08 9.94
N VAL A 121 2.94 -18.17 9.02
CA VAL A 121 1.97 -17.19 8.49
C VAL A 121 0.81 -17.96 7.83
N ASP A 122 -0.43 -17.51 7.98
CA ASP A 122 -1.64 -18.24 7.53
C ASP A 122 -1.98 -19.54 8.30
N SER A 123 -1.64 -19.61 9.58
CA SER A 123 -1.93 -20.77 10.46
C SER A 123 -3.28 -20.70 11.18
N THR A 124 -4.00 -19.58 11.08
CA THR A 124 -5.29 -19.44 11.77
C THR A 124 -6.39 -20.16 11.00
N THR A 125 -6.94 -21.22 11.60
CA THR A 125 -8.10 -21.93 11.07
C THR A 125 -9.35 -21.63 11.89
N CYS A 126 -10.43 -21.20 11.21
CA CYS A 126 -11.70 -20.89 11.87
C CYS A 126 -12.75 -21.93 11.51
N LEU A 127 -13.42 -22.48 12.53
CA LEU A 127 -14.57 -23.36 12.37
C LEU A 127 -15.82 -22.53 12.08
N VAL A 128 -16.32 -22.66 10.85
CA VAL A 128 -17.54 -22.02 10.37
C VAL A 128 -18.65 -23.05 10.26
N GLY A 129 -19.82 -22.76 10.83
CA GLY A 129 -20.94 -23.69 10.80
C GLY A 129 -22.16 -23.17 10.04
N ARG A 130 -22.89 -24.11 9.43
CA ARG A 130 -24.24 -24.41 9.92
C ARG A 130 -24.24 -25.62 10.88
N ASP A 131 -23.22 -26.49 10.82
CA ASP A 131 -22.96 -27.62 11.76
C ASP A 131 -21.44 -28.00 11.79
N GLY A 132 -20.54 -27.06 12.08
CA GLY A 132 -19.12 -27.34 12.41
C GLY A 132 -18.23 -28.06 11.39
N LEU A 133 -18.69 -28.36 10.17
CA LEU A 133 -18.06 -29.33 9.26
C LEU A 133 -17.54 -28.77 7.92
N GLU A 134 -17.74 -27.48 7.59
CA GLU A 134 -17.16 -26.90 6.38
C GLU A 134 -15.96 -26.00 6.69
N LYS A 135 -14.76 -26.50 6.38
CA LYS A 135 -13.52 -25.71 6.38
C LYS A 135 -13.60 -24.69 5.24
N ARG A 136 -13.84 -23.42 5.56
CA ARG A 136 -13.71 -22.33 4.57
C ARG A 136 -12.25 -21.89 4.49
N ALA A 137 -11.75 -21.74 3.27
CA ALA A 137 -10.38 -21.34 3.03
C ALA A 137 -10.06 -19.96 3.66
N ALA A 138 -11.02 -19.03 3.76
CA ALA A 138 -10.80 -17.71 4.35
C ALA A 138 -12.06 -17.18 5.03
N VAL A 139 -11.90 -16.58 6.22
CA VAL A 139 -12.98 -15.91 6.97
C VAL A 139 -12.46 -14.57 7.44
N ALA A 140 -13.20 -13.49 7.16
CA ALA A 140 -12.86 -12.15 7.61
C ALA A 140 -13.85 -11.69 8.68
N THR A 141 -13.33 -11.22 9.82
CA THR A 141 -14.13 -10.55 10.85
C THR A 141 -14.59 -9.18 10.34
N LYS A 142 -15.57 -8.56 11.02
CA LYS A 142 -16.01 -7.18 10.71
C LYS A 142 -14.84 -6.20 10.70
N THR A 143 -13.88 -6.38 11.61
CA THR A 143 -12.64 -5.60 11.66
C THR A 143 -11.76 -5.83 10.44
N GLY A 144 -11.52 -7.08 10.03
CA GLY A 144 -10.74 -7.38 8.82
C GLY A 144 -11.37 -6.81 7.55
N LEU A 145 -12.71 -6.86 7.46
CA LEU A 145 -13.49 -6.27 6.36
C LEU A 145 -13.41 -4.73 6.34
N ALA A 146 -13.38 -4.09 7.52
CA ALA A 146 -13.16 -2.65 7.62
C ALA A 146 -11.75 -2.28 7.19
N ILE A 147 -10.73 -3.05 7.61
CA ILE A 147 -9.33 -2.82 7.24
C ILE A 147 -9.13 -2.92 5.72
N MET A 148 -9.68 -3.96 5.07
CA MET A 148 -9.60 -4.08 3.60
C MET A 148 -10.22 -2.87 2.87
N SER A 149 -11.34 -2.34 3.38
CA SER A 149 -11.96 -1.13 2.84
C SER A 149 -11.13 0.12 3.10
N SER A 150 -10.51 0.22 4.28
CA SER A 150 -9.61 1.32 4.63
C SER A 150 -8.37 1.31 3.74
N ILE A 151 -7.76 0.15 3.49
CA ILE A 151 -6.62 0.03 2.57
C ILE A 151 -7.02 0.51 1.17
N ALA A 152 -8.14 0.04 0.62
CA ALA A 152 -8.60 0.48 -0.69
C ALA A 152 -8.81 2.01 -0.76
N GLY A 153 -9.40 2.60 0.28
CA GLY A 153 -9.61 4.05 0.37
C GLY A 153 -8.31 4.84 0.53
N LEU A 154 -7.39 4.36 1.36
CA LEU A 154 -6.08 4.99 1.57
C LEU A 154 -5.22 4.89 0.30
N SER A 155 -5.24 3.76 -0.42
CA SER A 155 -4.54 3.60 -1.70
C SER A 155 -4.98 4.64 -2.73
N ALA A 156 -6.25 5.06 -2.72
CA ALA A 156 -6.74 6.15 -3.57
C ALA A 156 -6.18 7.53 -3.19
N LEU A 157 -5.84 7.75 -1.92
CA LEU A 157 -5.28 9.02 -1.42
C LEU A 157 -3.76 9.14 -1.64
N VAL A 158 -3.06 8.01 -1.84
CA VAL A 158 -1.60 7.96 -2.00
C VAL A 158 -1.15 8.22 -3.45
N MET A 159 -2.06 8.11 -4.42
CA MET A 159 -1.82 8.36 -5.84
C MET A 159 -1.29 9.78 -6.08
#